data_AF-A0A1I8CC60-F1
#
_entry.id   AF-A0A1I8CC60-F1
#
_cell.length_a   1.000
_cell.length_b   1.000
_cell.length_c   1.000
_cell.angle_alpha   90.00
_cell.angle_beta   90.00
_cell.angle_gamma   90.00
#
_symmetry.space_group_name_H-M   'P 1'
#
loop_
_entity.id
_entity.type
_entity.pdbx_description
1 polymer ?
#
loop_
_entity_poly.entity_id
_entity_poly.type
_entity_poly.pdbx_seq_one_letter_code
_entity_poly.pdbx_strand_id
1 'polypeptide(L)'
;MEVSFIFLKHIRILLEGECLKECLKPIQKIKRDLSFLFQNYEKSCNILEEQFKRIRKCELKEQQTFFSATIWYRLFCVDFEEDLEEHFECLKSASFNADKLCRTECFSTPSPKTDKLKKVDKEAKMCEQIKCSTVCYYKSLSQSCPSAQPTLLKMNLRQSDDMYHSTHKETLIKMPKECKDLHDTQYMKGKMLE
;
A
#
# COMPACT_ATOMS: atom_id res chain seq x y z
N MET A 1 -4.66 -0.78 -14.93
CA MET A 1 -3.57 0.04 -14.38
C MET A 1 -3.89 0.22 -12.91
N GLU A 2 -3.04 -0.32 -12.04
CA GLU A 2 -3.38 -0.74 -10.68
C GLU A 2 -3.08 0.37 -9.67
N VAL A 3 -4.04 0.66 -8.79
CA VAL A 3 -3.83 1.46 -7.59
C VAL A 3 -2.72 0.78 -6.80
N SER A 4 -1.52 1.35 -6.87
CA SER A 4 -0.35 0.74 -6.29
C SER A 4 -0.34 1.09 -4.82
N PHE A 5 -1.06 0.32 -4.00
CA PHE A 5 -0.85 0.33 -2.55
C PHE A 5 0.56 -0.20 -2.26
N ILE A 6 1.45 0.78 -2.20
CA ILE A 6 2.80 0.94 -1.65
C ILE A 6 3.85 -0.18 -1.87
N PHE A 7 3.62 -1.49 -1.81
CA PHE A 7 4.76 -2.40 -1.58
C PHE A 7 5.04 -3.51 -2.58
N LEU A 8 4.05 -4.05 -3.29
CA LEU A 8 4.33 -5.24 -4.11
C LEU A 8 5.31 -4.97 -5.26
N LYS A 9 5.41 -3.72 -5.71
CA LYS A 9 6.28 -3.38 -6.84
C LYS A 9 7.65 -2.83 -6.42
N HIS A 10 7.81 -2.26 -5.22
CA HIS A 10 9.13 -1.96 -4.64
C HIS A 10 9.83 -3.24 -4.16
N ILE A 11 9.06 -4.24 -3.72
CA ILE A 11 9.61 -5.51 -3.25
C ILE A 11 10.08 -6.41 -4.37
N ARG A 12 9.74 -6.11 -5.63
CA ARG A 12 10.36 -6.79 -6.77
C ARG A 12 11.90 -6.72 -6.75
N ILE A 13 12.48 -5.73 -6.06
CA ILE A 13 13.93 -5.59 -5.88
C ILE A 13 14.48 -6.52 -4.76
N LEU A 14 13.61 -7.10 -3.92
CA LEU A 14 13.96 -7.92 -2.75
C LEU A 14 13.33 -9.32 -2.73
N LEU A 15 12.62 -9.74 -3.81
CA LEU A 15 12.02 -11.09 -3.92
C LEU A 15 13.08 -12.15 -4.20
N GLU A 16 13.91 -12.44 -3.20
CA GLU A 16 14.80 -13.59 -3.17
C GLU A 16 14.07 -14.77 -2.52
N GLY A 17 14.14 -15.95 -3.14
CA GLY A 17 13.54 -17.18 -2.62
C GLY A 17 12.27 -17.62 -3.36
N GLU A 18 12.19 -18.93 -3.62
CA GLU A 18 11.04 -19.56 -4.30
C GLU A 18 9.81 -19.63 -3.39
N CYS A 19 10.02 -19.85 -2.08
CA CYS A 19 8.97 -19.95 -1.09
C CYS A 19 8.23 -18.61 -0.94
N LEU A 20 8.96 -17.50 -0.83
CA LEU A 20 8.41 -16.15 -0.79
C LEU A 20 7.60 -15.80 -2.04
N LYS A 21 8.13 -16.09 -3.23
CA LYS A 21 7.44 -15.83 -4.51
C LYS A 21 6.11 -16.55 -4.58
N GLU A 22 6.10 -17.80 -4.17
CA GLU A 22 4.91 -18.63 -4.15
C GLU A 22 3.87 -18.16 -3.12
N CYS A 23 4.31 -17.66 -1.96
CA CYS A 23 3.41 -17.06 -0.95
C CYS A 23 2.85 -15.70 -1.40
N LEU A 24 3.59 -14.90 -2.17
CA LEU A 24 3.10 -13.59 -2.64
C LEU A 24 2.24 -13.67 -3.90
N LYS A 25 2.36 -14.73 -4.69
CA LYS A 25 1.65 -14.89 -5.96
C LYS A 25 0.12 -14.76 -5.83
N PRO A 26 -0.55 -15.34 -4.81
CA PRO A 26 -2.00 -15.11 -4.63
C PRO A 26 -2.34 -13.66 -4.27
N ILE A 27 -1.56 -13.05 -3.37
CA ILE A 27 -1.75 -11.64 -2.96
C ILE A 27 -1.55 -10.68 -4.14
N GLN A 28 -0.58 -10.98 -5.01
CA GLN A 28 -0.31 -10.18 -6.22
C GLN A 28 -1.46 -10.18 -7.23
N LYS A 29 -2.32 -11.21 -7.22
CA LYS A 29 -3.50 -11.32 -8.09
C LYS A 29 -4.71 -10.55 -7.55
N ILE A 30 -4.69 -10.09 -6.30
CA ILE A 30 -5.76 -9.27 -5.74
C ILE A 30 -5.78 -7.94 -6.48
N LYS A 31 -6.96 -7.57 -7.00
CA LYS A 31 -7.16 -6.27 -7.63
C LYS A 31 -7.02 -5.18 -6.56
N ARG A 32 -6.16 -4.21 -6.80
CA ARG A 32 -5.75 -3.24 -5.78
C ARG A 32 -6.62 -2.00 -5.68
N ASP A 33 -7.72 -1.95 -6.43
CA ASP A 33 -8.71 -0.88 -6.33
C ASP A 33 -9.38 -0.93 -4.95
N LEU A 34 -9.55 0.21 -4.26
CA LEU A 34 -10.17 0.18 -2.92
C LEU A 34 -11.60 -0.30 -2.98
N SER A 35 -12.34 0.04 -4.05
CA SER A 35 -13.70 -0.48 -4.22
C SER A 35 -13.74 -1.99 -4.31
N PHE A 36 -12.78 -2.60 -4.99
CA PHE A 36 -12.67 -4.05 -5.02
C PHE A 36 -12.35 -4.61 -3.63
N LEU A 37 -11.39 -4.00 -2.93
CA LEU A 37 -10.92 -4.47 -1.62
C LEU A 37 -12.02 -4.40 -0.57
N PHE A 38 -12.78 -3.30 -0.48
CA PHE A 38 -13.93 -3.20 0.42
C PHE A 38 -15.08 -4.13 0.02
N GLN A 39 -15.34 -4.32 -1.27
CA GLN A 39 -16.39 -5.24 -1.74
C GLN A 39 -16.03 -6.71 -1.53
N ASN A 40 -14.74 -7.03 -1.50
CA ASN A 40 -14.21 -8.39 -1.39
C ASN A 40 -13.31 -8.51 -0.16
N TYR A 41 -13.69 -7.85 0.94
CA TYR A 41 -12.89 -7.76 2.17
C TYR A 41 -12.52 -9.15 2.69
N GLU A 42 -13.53 -9.96 3.05
CA GLU A 42 -13.34 -11.32 3.57
C GLU A 42 -12.48 -12.17 2.65
N LYS A 43 -12.76 -12.14 1.34
CA LYS A 43 -11.99 -12.91 0.36
C LYS A 43 -10.53 -12.47 0.30
N SER A 44 -10.26 -11.17 0.37
CA SER A 44 -8.89 -10.63 0.34
C SER A 44 -8.13 -10.97 1.62
N CYS A 45 -8.80 -10.92 2.76
CA CYS A 45 -8.24 -11.24 4.06
C CYS A 45 -8.01 -12.75 4.24
N ASN A 46 -8.91 -13.60 3.75
CA ASN A 46 -8.72 -15.05 3.71
C ASN A 46 -7.49 -15.43 2.87
N ILE A 47 -7.28 -14.78 1.72
CA ILE A 47 -6.07 -14.98 0.92
C ILE A 47 -4.82 -14.63 1.75
N LEU A 48 -4.81 -13.47 2.43
CA LEU A 48 -3.69 -13.08 3.28
C LEU A 48 -3.41 -14.13 4.37
N GLU A 49 -4.46 -14.59 5.08
CA GLU A 49 -4.34 -15.54 6.17
C GLU A 49 -3.78 -16.89 5.69
N GLU A 50 -4.26 -17.41 4.55
CA GLU A 50 -3.72 -18.63 3.94
C GLU A 50 -2.23 -18.50 3.60
N GLN A 51 -1.84 -17.35 3.03
CA GLN A 51 -0.44 -17.11 2.69
C GLN A 51 0.43 -16.89 3.95
N PHE A 52 -0.13 -16.30 5.00
CA PHE A 52 0.53 -16.20 6.30
C PHE A 52 0.77 -17.58 6.93
N LYS A 53 -0.18 -18.52 6.83
CA LYS A 53 0.02 -19.92 7.26
C LYS A 53 1.12 -20.61 6.44
N ARG A 54 1.19 -20.33 5.13
CA ARG A 54 2.19 -20.90 4.22
C ARG A 54 3.60 -20.38 4.51
N ILE A 55 3.77 -19.06 4.66
CA ILE A 55 5.10 -18.44 4.82
C ILE A 55 5.80 -18.89 6.11
N ARG A 56 5.06 -19.30 7.15
CA ARG A 56 5.64 -19.85 8.41
C ARG A 56 6.52 -21.09 8.21
N LYS A 57 6.43 -21.74 7.04
CA LYS A 57 7.27 -22.88 6.65
C LYS A 57 8.52 -22.48 5.86
N CYS A 58 8.65 -21.22 5.46
CA CYS A 58 9.79 -20.68 4.73
C CYS A 58 10.89 -20.20 5.68
N GLU A 59 12.04 -19.81 5.12
CA GLU A 59 13.16 -19.26 5.89
C GLU A 59 12.79 -17.95 6.60
N LEU A 60 13.44 -17.66 7.73
CA LEU A 60 13.14 -16.45 8.53
C LEU A 60 13.26 -15.15 7.72
N LYS A 61 14.27 -15.08 6.84
CA LYS A 61 14.46 -13.93 5.92
C LYS A 61 13.27 -13.76 4.97
N GLU A 62 12.73 -14.86 4.44
CA GLU A 62 11.55 -14.84 3.57
C GLU A 62 10.29 -14.44 4.36
N GLN A 63 10.15 -14.93 5.61
CA GLN A 63 9.05 -14.52 6.50
C GLN A 63 9.05 -13.01 6.77
N GLN A 64 10.22 -12.44 7.12
CA GLN A 64 10.38 -11.00 7.36
C GLN A 64 10.09 -10.17 6.10
N THR A 65 10.54 -10.67 4.93
CA THR A 65 10.29 -10.00 3.66
C THR A 65 8.81 -10.04 3.29
N PHE A 66 8.13 -11.17 3.51
CA PHE A 66 6.68 -11.28 3.33
C PHE A 66 5.92 -10.31 4.23
N PHE A 67 6.26 -10.27 5.52
CA PHE A 67 5.62 -9.38 6.50
C PHE A 67 5.75 -7.90 6.11
N SER A 68 6.90 -7.52 5.55
CA SER A 68 7.15 -6.18 5.02
C SER A 68 6.38 -5.94 3.70
N ALA A 69 6.21 -6.98 2.88
CA ALA A 69 5.48 -6.91 1.62
C ALA A 69 3.98 -6.78 1.74
N THR A 70 3.43 -7.28 2.84
CA THR A 70 2.01 -7.32 3.07
C THR A 70 1.57 -6.31 4.12
N ILE A 71 2.39 -5.30 4.48
CA ILE A 71 2.06 -4.29 5.51
C ILE A 71 0.65 -3.75 5.31
N TRP A 72 0.29 -3.29 4.11
CA TRP A 72 -1.04 -2.74 3.86
C TRP A 72 -2.15 -3.75 4.14
N TYR A 73 -2.02 -4.99 3.63
CA TYR A 73 -3.02 -6.05 3.84
C TYR A 73 -3.10 -6.46 5.32
N ARG A 74 -1.97 -6.53 6.03
CA ARG A 74 -1.95 -6.80 7.47
C ARG A 74 -2.68 -5.71 8.24
N LEU A 75 -2.39 -4.44 7.95
CA LEU A 75 -3.07 -3.33 8.59
C LEU A 75 -4.57 -3.38 8.30
N PHE A 76 -4.94 -3.63 7.05
CA PHE A 76 -6.33 -3.66 6.58
C PHE A 76 -7.15 -4.82 7.14
N CYS A 77 -6.57 -6.02 7.19
CA CYS A 77 -7.28 -7.26 7.52
C CYS A 77 -7.08 -7.74 8.96
N VAL A 78 -6.14 -7.16 9.71
CA VAL A 78 -5.77 -7.65 11.04
C VAL A 78 -5.71 -6.49 12.03
N ASP A 79 -4.82 -5.52 11.79
CA ASP A 79 -4.54 -4.52 12.83
C ASP A 79 -5.65 -3.46 12.97
N PHE A 80 -6.47 -3.27 11.92
CA PHE A 80 -7.57 -2.30 11.88
C PHE A 80 -8.90 -2.93 11.45
N GLU A 81 -9.05 -4.25 11.53
CA GLU A 81 -10.29 -4.93 11.15
C GLU A 81 -11.50 -4.36 11.90
N GLU A 82 -11.46 -4.36 13.23
CA GLU A 82 -12.54 -3.84 14.09
C GLU A 82 -12.77 -2.33 13.87
N ASP A 83 -11.69 -1.54 13.85
CA ASP A 83 -11.74 -0.08 13.66
C ASP A 83 -12.35 0.29 12.28
N LEU A 84 -12.20 -0.55 11.26
CA LEU A 84 -12.74 -0.31 9.91
C LEU A 84 -14.15 -0.88 9.73
N GLU A 85 -14.50 -1.97 10.43
CA GLU A 85 -15.80 -2.65 10.30
C GLU A 85 -16.96 -1.68 10.57
N GLU A 86 -16.82 -0.82 11.58
CA GLU A 86 -17.79 0.24 11.92
C GLU A 86 -18.04 1.24 10.77
N HIS A 87 -17.18 1.26 9.76
CA HIS A 87 -17.19 2.22 8.65
C HIS A 87 -17.36 1.57 7.28
N PHE A 88 -17.41 0.23 7.20
CA PHE A 88 -17.38 -0.50 5.93
C PHE A 88 -18.50 -0.11 4.98
N GLU A 89 -19.73 0.05 5.44
CA GLU A 89 -20.85 0.43 4.56
C GLU A 89 -20.61 1.78 3.85
N CYS A 90 -20.10 2.77 4.60
CA CYS A 90 -19.74 4.06 4.03
C CYS A 90 -18.54 3.94 3.09
N LEU A 91 -17.45 3.32 3.55
CA LEU A 91 -16.20 3.20 2.79
C LEU A 91 -16.41 2.43 1.49
N LYS A 92 -17.19 1.35 1.52
CA LYS A 92 -17.58 0.57 0.34
C LYS A 92 -18.36 1.42 -0.67
N SER A 93 -19.29 2.25 -0.21
CA SER A 93 -20.05 3.15 -1.06
C SER A 93 -19.20 4.28 -1.66
N ALA A 94 -18.32 4.89 -0.85
CA ALA A 94 -17.47 6.00 -1.27
C ALA A 94 -16.31 5.57 -2.19
N SER A 95 -15.79 4.36 -1.98
CA SER A 95 -14.58 3.86 -2.64
C SER A 95 -14.65 3.82 -4.17
N PHE A 96 -15.83 3.62 -4.76
CA PHE A 96 -15.97 3.63 -6.23
C PHE A 96 -15.65 5.01 -6.83
N ASN A 97 -16.17 6.06 -6.20
CA ASN A 97 -15.91 7.44 -6.63
C ASN A 97 -14.46 7.83 -6.34
N ALA A 98 -13.93 7.46 -5.17
CA ALA A 98 -12.53 7.68 -4.83
C ALA A 98 -11.59 7.02 -5.85
N ASP A 99 -11.88 5.77 -6.25
CA ASP A 99 -11.12 5.06 -7.27
C ASP A 99 -11.12 5.77 -8.63
N LYS A 100 -12.26 6.32 -9.06
CA LYS A 100 -12.35 7.08 -10.31
C LYS A 100 -11.55 8.38 -10.23
N LEU A 101 -11.73 9.14 -9.14
CA LEU A 101 -11.05 10.41 -8.90
C LEU A 101 -9.53 10.22 -8.85
N CYS A 102 -9.05 9.36 -7.95
CA CYS A 102 -7.62 9.21 -7.68
C CYS A 102 -6.87 8.54 -8.83
N ARG A 103 -7.53 7.67 -9.62
CA ARG A 103 -6.92 7.19 -10.87
C ARG A 103 -6.70 8.33 -11.86
N THR A 104 -7.67 9.24 -11.95
CA THR A 104 -7.56 10.39 -12.85
C THR A 104 -6.48 11.35 -12.35
N GLU A 105 -6.47 11.68 -11.07
CA GLU A 105 -5.53 12.66 -10.53
C GLU A 105 -4.08 12.15 -10.56
N CYS A 106 -3.85 10.91 -10.14
CA CYS A 106 -2.49 10.41 -9.91
C CYS A 106 -1.89 9.61 -11.08
N PHE A 107 -2.69 9.23 -12.08
CA PHE A 107 -2.24 8.34 -13.16
C PHE A 107 -2.58 8.82 -14.58
N SER A 108 -3.22 9.99 -14.77
CA SER A 108 -3.65 10.44 -16.12
C SER A 108 -2.55 10.96 -17.02
N THR A 109 -1.38 11.32 -16.52
CA THR A 109 -0.30 11.81 -17.38
C THR A 109 0.40 10.63 -18.06
N PRO A 110 0.42 10.55 -19.41
CA PRO A 110 1.26 9.59 -20.10
C PRO A 110 2.69 9.88 -19.69
N SER A 111 3.25 8.96 -18.91
CA SER A 111 4.66 9.01 -18.58
C SER A 111 5.43 8.99 -19.90
N PRO A 112 6.39 9.90 -20.14
CA PRO A 112 7.29 9.74 -21.29
C PRO A 112 7.84 8.32 -21.24
N LYS A 113 7.79 7.60 -22.37
CA LYS A 113 8.08 6.15 -22.49
C LYS A 113 9.10 5.73 -21.44
N THR A 114 8.63 5.06 -20.39
CA THR A 114 9.42 4.75 -19.19
C THR A 114 10.72 4.02 -19.53
N ASP A 115 10.76 3.35 -20.67
CA ASP A 115 11.93 2.64 -21.20
C ASP A 115 13.21 3.50 -21.33
N LYS A 116 13.09 4.83 -21.41
CA LYS A 116 14.26 5.75 -21.50
C LYS A 116 14.76 6.32 -20.16
N LEU A 117 14.05 6.11 -19.05
CA LEU A 117 14.43 6.66 -17.74
C LEU A 117 15.47 5.78 -17.03
N LYS A 118 16.39 6.41 -16.28
CA LYS A 118 17.32 5.67 -15.41
C LYS A 118 16.52 4.97 -14.29
N LYS A 119 17.09 3.91 -13.71
CA LYS A 119 16.43 3.12 -12.65
C LYS A 119 15.95 3.99 -11.47
N VAL A 120 16.79 4.94 -11.05
CA VAL A 120 16.50 5.87 -9.94
C VAL A 120 15.30 6.77 -10.27
N ASP A 121 15.21 7.29 -11.49
CA ASP A 121 14.10 8.16 -11.92
C ASP A 121 12.77 7.39 -12.00
N LYS A 122 12.83 6.10 -12.37
CA LYS A 122 11.65 5.21 -12.36
C LYS A 122 11.14 4.96 -10.94
N GLU A 123 12.06 4.76 -10.00
CA GLU A 123 11.76 4.53 -8.59
C GLU A 123 11.16 5.78 -7.94
N ALA A 124 11.79 6.94 -8.13
CA ALA A 124 11.31 8.24 -7.69
C ALA A 124 9.87 8.52 -8.17
N LYS A 125 9.64 8.36 -9.48
CA LYS A 125 8.32 8.56 -10.08
C LYS A 125 7.27 7.59 -9.54
N MET A 126 7.65 6.34 -9.30
CA MET A 126 6.74 5.36 -8.70
C MET A 126 6.35 5.76 -7.28
N CYS A 127 7.31 6.20 -6.46
CA CYS A 127 7.06 6.69 -5.11
C CYS A 127 6.18 7.94 -5.09
N GLU A 128 6.37 8.85 -6.05
CA GLU A 128 5.51 10.03 -6.21
C GLU A 128 4.07 9.65 -6.55
N GLN A 129 3.87 8.69 -7.46
CA GLN A 129 2.54 8.17 -7.79
C GLN A 129 1.87 7.51 -6.57
N ILE A 130 2.64 6.75 -5.79
CA ILE A 130 2.16 6.15 -4.55
C ILE A 130 1.72 7.24 -3.59
N LYS A 131 2.57 8.22 -3.30
CA LYS A 131 2.26 9.35 -2.43
C LYS A 131 0.97 10.05 -2.86
N CYS A 132 0.84 10.38 -4.15
CA CYS A 132 -0.37 10.98 -4.70
C CYS A 132 -1.60 10.11 -4.43
N SER A 133 -1.53 8.82 -4.77
CA SER A 133 -2.68 7.92 -4.58
C SER A 133 -3.07 7.82 -3.12
N THR A 134 -2.10 7.63 -2.20
CA THR A 134 -2.34 7.50 -0.77
C THR A 134 -3.02 8.75 -0.21
N VAL A 135 -2.53 9.94 -0.55
CA VAL A 135 -3.12 11.21 -0.12
C VAL A 135 -4.51 11.41 -0.72
N CYS A 136 -4.68 11.15 -2.02
CA CYS A 136 -5.97 11.30 -2.69
C CYS A 136 -7.04 10.38 -2.08
N TYR A 137 -6.72 9.10 -1.87
CA TYR A 137 -7.66 8.16 -1.27
C TYR A 137 -8.03 8.56 0.15
N TYR A 138 -7.05 8.96 0.96
CA TYR A 138 -7.31 9.47 2.30
C TYR A 138 -8.29 10.65 2.26
N LYS A 139 -8.01 11.67 1.44
CA LYS A 139 -8.84 12.88 1.35
C LYS A 139 -10.25 12.57 0.83
N SER A 140 -10.35 11.82 -0.27
CA SER A 140 -11.62 11.48 -0.90
C SER A 140 -12.52 10.64 0.02
N LEU A 141 -11.95 9.63 0.69
CA LEU A 141 -12.71 8.80 1.62
C LEU A 141 -13.04 9.55 2.91
N SER A 142 -12.13 10.35 3.45
CA SER A 142 -12.40 11.14 4.67
C SER A 142 -13.48 12.19 4.43
N GLN A 143 -13.51 12.81 3.26
CA GLN A 143 -14.57 13.74 2.89
C GLN A 143 -15.93 13.04 2.76
N SER A 144 -15.95 11.83 2.21
CA SER A 144 -17.19 11.07 1.99
C SER A 144 -17.68 10.34 3.25
N CYS A 145 -16.74 9.93 4.11
CA CYS A 145 -16.96 9.20 5.35
C CYS A 145 -16.20 9.87 6.50
N PRO A 146 -16.67 11.04 7.02
CA PRO A 146 -15.93 11.80 8.03
C PRO A 146 -15.67 11.03 9.32
N SER A 147 -16.59 10.17 9.74
CA SER A 147 -16.41 9.32 10.92
C SER A 147 -15.24 8.34 10.79
N ALA A 148 -14.90 7.92 9.56
CA ALA A 148 -13.78 7.02 9.29
C ALA A 148 -12.42 7.74 9.21
N GLN A 149 -12.40 9.08 9.15
CA GLN A 149 -11.17 9.85 8.99
C GLN A 149 -10.09 9.50 10.04
N PRO A 150 -10.40 9.40 11.36
CA PRO A 150 -9.39 9.07 12.36
C PRO A 150 -8.76 7.70 12.12
N THR A 151 -9.57 6.69 11.81
CA THR A 151 -9.13 5.33 11.50
C THR A 151 -8.26 5.31 10.24
N LEU A 152 -8.72 5.94 9.16
CA LEU A 152 -7.96 6.03 7.90
C LEU A 152 -6.63 6.74 8.10
N LEU A 153 -6.58 7.83 8.87
CA LEU A 153 -5.34 8.52 9.19
C LEU A 153 -4.40 7.61 9.97
N LYS A 154 -4.87 6.99 11.06
CA LYS A 154 -4.10 6.09 11.92
C LYS A 154 -3.52 4.92 11.12
N MET A 155 -4.29 4.30 10.24
CA MET A 155 -3.85 3.22 9.36
C MET A 155 -2.73 3.67 8.40
N ASN A 156 -2.89 4.82 7.75
CA ASN A 156 -1.88 5.34 6.81
C ASN A 156 -0.56 5.77 7.51
N LEU A 157 -0.66 6.36 8.70
CA LEU A 157 0.52 6.71 9.50
C LEU A 157 1.23 5.46 10.00
N ARG A 158 0.48 4.44 10.44
CA ARG A 158 1.05 3.16 10.85
C ARG A 158 1.74 2.46 9.69
N GLN A 159 1.19 2.56 8.48
CA GLN A 159 1.84 2.05 7.28
C GLN A 159 3.20 2.71 7.05
N SER A 160 3.28 4.04 7.13
CA SER A 160 4.54 4.79 6.95
C SER A 160 5.58 4.43 8.03
N ASP A 161 5.12 4.24 9.26
CA ASP A 161 5.96 3.84 10.38
C ASP A 161 6.50 2.40 10.23
N ASP A 162 5.63 1.45 9.85
CA ASP A 162 6.03 0.06 9.61
C ASP A 162 7.04 -0.03 8.44
N MET A 163 6.89 0.81 7.40
CA MET A 163 7.87 0.92 6.32
C MET A 163 9.25 1.33 6.80
N TYR A 164 9.29 2.36 7.65
CA TYR A 164 10.53 2.89 8.17
C TYR A 164 11.27 1.81 8.95
N HIS A 165 10.56 1.13 9.85
CA HIS A 165 11.13 0.07 10.68
C HIS A 165 11.50 -1.20 9.91
N SER A 166 10.80 -1.52 8.82
CA SER A 166 11.10 -2.69 7.99
C SER A 166 12.25 -2.48 6.99
N THR A 167 12.76 -1.25 6.86
CA THR A 167 13.76 -0.89 5.85
C THR A 167 15.12 -0.68 6.47
N HIS A 168 16.13 -1.42 5.98
CA HIS A 168 17.51 -1.23 6.42
C HIS A 168 17.99 0.21 6.19
N LYS A 169 18.74 0.74 7.16
CA LYS A 169 19.23 2.13 7.13
C LYS A 169 20.05 2.43 5.88
N GLU A 170 20.92 1.51 5.43
CA GLU A 170 21.71 1.77 4.22
C GLU A 170 20.83 1.85 2.96
N THR A 171 19.75 1.07 2.90
CA THR A 171 18.78 1.14 1.81
C THR A 171 18.05 2.48 1.84
N LEU A 172 17.53 2.88 3.02
CA LEU A 172 16.81 4.13 3.18
C LEU A 172 17.65 5.34 2.74
N ILE A 173 18.94 5.39 3.09
CA ILE A 173 19.85 6.49 2.70
C ILE A 173 20.02 6.58 1.17
N LYS A 174 20.04 5.43 0.48
CA LYS A 174 20.25 5.34 -0.98
C LYS A 174 18.99 5.57 -1.80
N MET A 175 17.80 5.53 -1.18
CA MET A 175 16.53 5.76 -1.86
C MET A 175 16.39 7.20 -2.39
N PRO A 176 15.64 7.41 -3.48
CA PRO A 176 15.19 8.73 -3.91
C PRO A 176 14.43 9.46 -2.79
N LYS A 177 14.44 10.80 -2.84
CA LYS A 177 13.74 11.63 -1.84
C LYS A 177 12.26 11.27 -1.79
N GLU A 178 11.62 11.10 -2.94
CA GLU A 178 10.19 10.77 -3.08
C GLU A 178 9.83 9.47 -2.38
N CYS A 179 10.76 8.52 -2.34
CA CYS A 179 10.58 7.28 -1.61
C CYS A 179 10.80 7.49 -0.12
N LYS A 180 11.87 8.18 0.29
CA LYS A 180 12.11 8.54 1.70
C LYS A 180 10.92 9.25 2.35
N ASP A 181 10.31 10.17 1.60
CA ASP A 181 9.09 10.90 1.99
C ASP A 181 7.96 9.94 2.40
N LEU A 182 7.82 8.76 1.80
CA LEU A 182 6.81 7.75 2.16
C LEU A 182 7.11 7.03 3.49
N HIS A 183 8.38 7.01 3.93
CA HIS A 183 8.78 6.46 5.23
C HIS A 183 8.72 7.53 6.34
N ASP A 184 8.45 8.78 6.01
CA ASP A 184 8.36 9.87 6.98
C ASP A 184 6.90 10.08 7.40
N THR A 185 6.58 9.57 8.58
CA THR A 185 5.24 9.66 9.18
C THR A 185 4.77 11.11 9.36
N GLN A 186 5.66 12.05 9.70
CA GLN A 186 5.27 13.45 9.90
C GLN A 186 5.00 14.14 8.57
N TYR A 187 5.84 13.88 7.57
CA TYR A 187 5.64 14.38 6.23
C TYR A 187 4.31 13.86 5.64
N MET A 188 4.06 12.55 5.71
CA MET A 188 2.83 11.95 5.19
C MET A 188 1.59 12.45 5.95
N LYS A 189 1.68 12.63 7.27
CA LYS A 189 0.62 13.26 8.06
C LYS A 189 0.32 14.68 7.57
N GLY A 190 1.35 15.49 7.34
CA GLY A 190 1.21 16.84 6.79
C GLY A 190 0.46 16.82 5.46
N LYS A 191 0.86 15.96 4.52
CA LYS A 191 0.21 15.84 3.21
C LYS A 191 -1.25 15.40 3.24
N MET A 192 -1.61 14.59 4.23
CA MET A 192 -2.99 14.15 4.43
C MET A 192 -3.87 15.27 5.00
N LEU A 193 -3.33 16.08 5.91
CA LEU A 193 -4.08 17.11 6.64
C LEU A 193 -4.03 18.51 6.02
N GLU A 194 -3.17 18.73 5.02
CA GLU A 194 -3.17 19.92 4.12
C GLU A 194 -4.51 20.07 3.39
#